data_AF-A0A2E8SQB5-F1
#
_entry.id   AF-A0A2E8SQB5-F1
#
_cell.length_a   1.000
_cell.length_b   1.000
_cell.length_c   1.000
_cell.angle_alpha   90.00
_cell.angle_beta   90.00
_cell.angle_gamma   90.00
#
_symmetry.space_group_name_H-M   'P 1'
#
loop_
_entity.id
_entity.type
_entity.pdbx_description
1 polymer ?
#
loop_
_entity_poly.entity_id
_entity_poly.type
_entity_poly.pdbx_seq_one_letter_code
_entity_poly.pdbx_strand_id
1 'polypeptide(L)'
;MKLLTIILLTLVSLRAEQDGGFLTDDDFDNLSRSDQLTLLPQAPFAALVRGEFMRGEFLGLTGKGVHWKHAGIIESFHLKTENIRFLELNPTLQLPPANFEVRLLSGERLKGSLISLDDSTIQLENPFCGRVSIKLAHLDQIISHAATGPALIDSIGTKEDWTFLKPPAKPEDGILQRLIDQNLARWVVHEGELRCDGLNGVAVAREVPHNPSSIEIQLTITSPDAPPELSIHLFADQLEDWRSGNNLSLLFKKGTVAPKVQQKELRGRMGRPVPIKIAANGRYQIVIRADRTESTIRFELNGEPFAEWKSDVPLKGKGQGIILVSRDKKEVRISDFKVFKANARLTDQYSENEARPTNGATFTLINGDHVSGKLLGFRDGHFHCQTDFAEIPLKPALVSKILFPKKNKPDKLTAKNQVSLLFQNRDLLTATFIDLSASGIKIEHPLFGPKELPVESIRVIDFHKRRDGTTSHPSLRPAKKGGKDKKRGKPNLGAALPMPLPLKEP
;
A
#
# COMPACT_ATOMS: atom_id res chain seq x y z
N MET A 1 -28.18 -37.85 37.75
CA MET A 1 -26.93 -38.35 37.12
C MET A 1 -27.11 -38.39 35.61
N LYS A 2 -26.59 -37.40 34.88
CA LYS A 2 -26.51 -37.38 33.41
C LYS A 2 -25.08 -36.98 33.06
N LEU A 3 -24.42 -37.84 32.29
CA LEU A 3 -23.00 -37.76 31.96
C LEU A 3 -22.75 -36.70 30.89
N LEU A 4 -21.68 -35.92 31.11
CA LEU A 4 -21.09 -34.92 30.22
C LEU A 4 -20.58 -35.57 28.92
N THR A 5 -20.94 -35.00 27.77
CA THR A 5 -20.22 -35.23 26.51
C THR A 5 -19.41 -33.97 26.19
N ILE A 6 -18.09 -34.07 26.35
CA ILE A 6 -17.10 -33.05 26.01
C ILE A 6 -16.78 -33.20 24.51
N ILE A 7 -16.96 -32.14 23.72
CA ILE A 7 -16.54 -32.06 22.31
C ILE A 7 -15.07 -31.61 22.28
N LEU A 8 -14.22 -32.48 21.76
CA LEU A 8 -12.77 -32.33 21.64
C LEU A 8 -12.43 -31.45 20.43
N LEU A 9 -11.79 -30.29 20.64
CA LEU A 9 -11.15 -29.51 19.58
C LEU A 9 -9.81 -30.15 19.21
N THR A 10 -9.59 -30.36 17.91
CA THR A 10 -8.37 -30.94 17.35
C THR A 10 -7.17 -30.00 17.50
N LEU A 11 -6.27 -30.36 18.41
CA LEU A 11 -4.88 -29.88 18.46
C LEU A 11 -4.04 -30.76 17.51
N VAL A 12 -3.43 -30.16 16.50
CA VAL A 12 -2.37 -30.83 15.73
C VAL A 12 -1.11 -30.84 16.58
N SER A 13 -0.92 -31.93 17.32
CA SER A 13 0.37 -32.32 17.89
C SER A 13 1.11 -33.17 16.87
N LEU A 14 2.24 -32.69 16.34
CA LEU A 14 3.15 -33.51 15.56
C LEU A 14 3.88 -34.45 16.53
N ARG A 15 3.58 -35.74 16.40
CA ARG A 15 4.29 -36.83 17.05
C ARG A 15 5.54 -37.13 16.22
N ALA A 16 6.72 -36.82 16.76
CA ALA A 16 8.01 -37.30 16.26
C ALA A 16 8.64 -38.16 17.36
N GLU A 17 8.50 -39.47 17.22
CA GLU A 17 9.38 -40.53 17.74
C GLU A 17 9.41 -41.53 16.58
N GLN A 18 10.53 -41.97 16.01
CA GLN A 18 11.79 -42.37 16.61
C GLN A 18 12.92 -42.08 15.61
N ASP A 19 13.94 -41.35 16.04
CA ASP A 19 15.36 -41.73 15.89
C ASP A 19 16.19 -40.69 16.64
N GLY A 20 17.05 -41.17 17.52
CA GLY A 20 17.71 -40.37 18.55
C GLY A 20 18.60 -39.27 17.99
N GLY A 21 18.24 -38.03 18.30
CA GLY A 21 19.11 -36.86 18.21
C GLY A 21 18.65 -35.84 19.24
N PHE A 22 19.44 -35.63 20.29
CA PHE A 22 19.20 -34.55 21.24
C PHE A 22 19.29 -33.22 20.50
N LEU A 23 18.25 -32.38 20.62
CA LEU A 23 18.27 -30.99 20.15
C LEU A 23 19.46 -30.28 20.82
N THR A 24 20.27 -29.62 20.00
CA THR A 24 21.44 -28.86 20.48
C THR A 24 21.03 -27.42 20.77
N ASP A 25 21.83 -26.67 21.54
CA ASP A 25 21.54 -25.25 21.85
C ASP A 25 21.39 -24.36 20.59
N ASP A 26 21.90 -24.80 19.43
CA ASP A 26 21.70 -24.14 18.13
C ASP A 26 20.26 -24.29 17.57
N ASP A 27 19.48 -25.28 18.03
CA ASP A 27 18.07 -25.45 17.64
C ASP A 27 17.15 -24.46 18.39
N PHE A 28 17.53 -24.04 19.61
CA PHE A 28 16.82 -22.99 20.34
C PHE A 28 17.07 -21.59 19.76
N ASP A 29 18.26 -21.35 19.20
CA ASP A 29 18.60 -20.07 18.55
C ASP A 29 17.97 -19.89 17.16
N ASN A 30 17.49 -20.96 16.52
CA ASN A 30 16.70 -20.87 15.28
C ASN A 30 15.20 -20.61 15.53
N LEU A 31 14.68 -20.87 16.73
CA LEU A 31 13.32 -20.48 17.12
C LEU A 31 13.22 -19.01 17.54
N SER A 32 14.33 -18.39 17.95
CA SER A 32 14.42 -16.95 18.31
C SER A 32 14.63 -16.01 17.11
N ARG A 33 14.82 -16.54 15.90
CA ARG A 33 14.86 -15.79 14.62
C ARG A 33 13.54 -15.77 13.86
N SER A 34 12.45 -16.19 14.50
CA SER A 34 11.13 -16.19 13.90
C SER A 34 10.56 -14.76 13.78
N ASP A 35 10.93 -14.09 12.69
CA ASP A 35 10.11 -13.05 12.04
C ASP A 35 8.81 -13.67 11.49
N GLN A 36 8.03 -14.33 12.37
CA GLN A 36 6.71 -14.86 12.06
C GLN A 36 5.76 -13.68 11.85
N LEU A 37 5.70 -13.11 10.63
CA LEU A 37 4.51 -12.33 10.26
C LEU A 37 3.33 -13.29 10.25
N THR A 38 2.44 -13.13 11.22
CA THR A 38 1.22 -13.90 11.41
C THR A 38 0.33 -13.78 10.17
N LEU A 39 -0.04 -14.91 9.57
CA LEU A 39 -1.05 -14.94 8.51
C LEU A 39 -2.39 -14.53 9.13
N LEU A 40 -2.93 -13.39 8.71
CA LEU A 40 -4.28 -13.01 9.12
C LEU A 40 -5.32 -13.93 8.48
N PRO A 41 -6.49 -14.12 9.08
CA PRO A 41 -7.62 -14.74 8.41
C PRO A 41 -8.30 -13.79 7.41
N GLN A 42 -9.22 -14.31 6.60
CA GLN A 42 -10.08 -13.45 5.78
C GLN A 42 -10.98 -12.62 6.68
N ALA A 43 -11.13 -11.34 6.36
CA ALA A 43 -12.11 -10.48 6.98
C ALA A 43 -13.54 -10.97 6.65
N PRO A 44 -14.51 -10.78 7.57
CA PRO A 44 -14.36 -10.09 8.84
C PRO A 44 -13.69 -10.96 9.91
N PHE A 45 -12.80 -10.36 10.70
CA PHE A 45 -12.24 -11.00 11.89
C PHE A 45 -11.89 -10.03 13.01
N ALA A 46 -11.87 -10.54 14.24
CA ALA A 46 -11.33 -9.87 15.41
C ALA A 46 -9.96 -10.43 15.77
N ALA A 47 -8.94 -9.56 15.84
CA ALA A 47 -7.64 -9.90 16.42
C ALA A 47 -7.66 -9.61 17.92
N LEU A 48 -7.40 -10.61 18.73
CA LEU A 48 -7.32 -10.46 20.18
C LEU A 48 -5.96 -9.93 20.62
N VAL A 49 -5.93 -9.28 21.78
CA VAL A 49 -4.70 -8.72 22.38
C VAL A 49 -3.63 -9.80 22.61
N ARG A 50 -4.06 -11.04 22.87
CA ARG A 50 -3.18 -12.21 23.09
C ARG A 50 -2.72 -12.90 21.80
N GLY A 51 -3.14 -12.40 20.63
CA GLY A 51 -2.64 -12.83 19.32
C GLY A 51 -3.52 -13.84 18.59
N GLU A 52 -4.62 -14.30 19.20
CA GLU A 52 -5.60 -15.14 18.54
C GLU A 52 -6.46 -14.33 17.56
N PHE A 53 -7.05 -15.01 16.57
CA PHE A 53 -8.03 -14.41 15.68
C PHE A 53 -9.36 -15.15 15.75
N MET A 54 -10.45 -14.41 15.72
CA MET A 54 -11.80 -14.95 15.60
C MET A 54 -12.45 -14.46 14.33
N ARG A 55 -12.74 -15.41 13.43
CA ARG A 55 -13.53 -15.16 12.23
C ARG A 55 -15.00 -15.00 12.58
N GLY A 56 -15.76 -14.36 11.71
CA GLY A 56 -17.19 -14.25 11.86
C GLY A 56 -17.72 -13.01 11.21
N GLU A 57 -18.89 -12.62 11.65
CA GLU A 57 -19.60 -11.45 11.18
C GLU A 57 -19.66 -10.42 12.30
N PHE A 58 -19.35 -9.19 11.92
CA PHE A 58 -19.47 -8.03 12.78
C PHE A 58 -20.91 -7.53 12.75
N LEU A 59 -21.59 -7.58 13.89
CA LEU A 59 -22.99 -7.15 14.01
C LEU A 59 -23.14 -5.76 14.63
N GLY A 60 -22.08 -5.23 15.25
CA GLY A 60 -22.06 -3.90 15.86
C GLY A 60 -21.16 -3.83 17.08
N LEU A 61 -21.23 -2.72 17.81
CA LEU A 61 -20.49 -2.49 19.05
C LEU A 61 -21.47 -1.85 20.03
N THR A 62 -21.77 -2.56 21.11
CA THR A 62 -22.71 -2.11 22.15
C THR A 62 -21.94 -1.73 23.41
N GLY A 63 -22.63 -1.20 24.43
CA GLY A 63 -22.03 -0.98 25.75
C GLY A 63 -21.45 -2.24 26.42
N LYS A 64 -21.74 -3.44 25.90
CA LYS A 64 -21.16 -4.73 26.37
C LYS A 64 -19.91 -5.16 25.59
N GLY A 65 -19.56 -4.48 24.51
CA GLY A 65 -18.46 -4.84 23.61
C GLY A 65 -18.92 -5.10 22.17
N VAL A 66 -18.02 -5.65 21.36
CA VAL A 66 -18.25 -5.95 19.93
C VAL A 66 -19.26 -7.11 19.82
N HIS A 67 -20.42 -6.84 19.24
CA HIS A 67 -21.43 -7.84 18.94
C HIS A 67 -21.00 -8.65 17.72
N TRP A 68 -20.80 -9.95 17.92
CA TRP A 68 -20.12 -10.84 16.98
C TRP A 68 -20.92 -12.11 16.75
N LYS A 69 -20.83 -12.64 15.52
CA LYS A 69 -21.47 -13.90 15.13
C LYS A 69 -20.45 -14.82 14.46
N HIS A 70 -20.15 -15.94 15.10
CA HIS A 70 -19.32 -16.99 14.51
C HIS A 70 -20.20 -18.01 13.77
N ALA A 71 -19.76 -18.47 12.59
CA ALA A 71 -20.55 -19.39 11.75
C ALA A 71 -20.87 -20.73 12.46
N GLY A 72 -19.97 -21.20 13.31
CA GLY A 72 -20.15 -22.42 14.10
C GLY A 72 -20.90 -22.24 15.44
N ILE A 73 -21.40 -21.04 15.76
CA ILE A 73 -22.12 -20.77 17.02
C ILE A 73 -23.52 -20.26 16.67
N ILE A 74 -24.56 -20.90 17.22
CA ILE A 74 -25.97 -20.59 16.92
C ILE A 74 -26.37 -19.20 17.44
N GLU A 75 -25.91 -18.81 18.61
CA GLU A 75 -26.19 -17.48 19.16
C GLU A 75 -25.10 -16.48 18.78
N SER A 76 -25.46 -15.20 18.75
CA SER A 76 -24.48 -14.11 18.70
C SER A 76 -24.01 -13.78 20.11
N PHE A 77 -22.81 -13.24 20.26
CA PHE A 77 -22.20 -12.96 21.55
C PHE A 77 -21.39 -11.65 21.52
N HIS A 78 -20.93 -11.20 22.68
CA HIS A 78 -20.16 -9.96 22.80
C HIS A 78 -18.69 -10.26 23.10
N LEU A 79 -17.80 -9.69 22.30
CA LEU A 79 -16.37 -9.63 22.57
C LEU A 79 -16.05 -8.33 23.30
N LYS A 80 -15.45 -8.44 24.48
CA LYS A 80 -15.00 -7.28 25.26
C LYS A 80 -13.93 -6.50 24.50
N THR A 81 -14.12 -5.19 24.32
CA THR A 81 -13.20 -4.34 23.54
C THR A 81 -11.80 -4.31 24.12
N GLU A 82 -11.65 -4.42 25.45
CA GLU A 82 -10.33 -4.50 26.11
C GLU A 82 -9.52 -5.75 25.72
N ASN A 83 -10.18 -6.80 25.22
CA ASN A 83 -9.52 -8.02 24.76
C ASN A 83 -9.29 -8.03 23.25
N ILE A 84 -9.83 -7.05 22.53
CA ILE A 84 -9.69 -6.93 21.08
C ILE A 84 -8.60 -5.92 20.79
N ARG A 85 -7.58 -6.33 20.03
CA ARG A 85 -6.59 -5.42 19.49
C ARG A 85 -7.22 -4.57 18.39
N PHE A 86 -7.67 -5.22 17.32
CA PHE A 86 -8.33 -4.58 16.20
C PHE A 86 -9.35 -5.52 15.54
N LEU A 87 -10.28 -4.92 14.79
CA LEU A 87 -11.18 -5.61 13.87
C LEU A 87 -10.75 -5.30 12.45
N GLU A 88 -10.75 -6.30 11.57
CA GLU A 88 -10.69 -6.08 10.13
C GLU A 88 -12.05 -6.47 9.52
N LEU A 89 -12.61 -5.55 8.73
CA LEU A 89 -13.94 -5.63 8.14
C LEU A 89 -13.84 -5.67 6.61
N ASN A 90 -14.95 -6.00 5.95
CA ASN A 90 -15.08 -5.97 4.49
C ASN A 90 -15.88 -4.74 4.07
N PRO A 91 -15.23 -3.61 3.75
CA PRO A 91 -15.94 -2.46 3.23
C PRO A 91 -16.48 -2.78 1.83
N THR A 92 -17.70 -2.32 1.55
CA THR A 92 -18.43 -2.57 0.29
C THR A 92 -18.86 -1.28 -0.41
N LEU A 93 -18.67 -0.13 0.23
CA LEU A 93 -19.12 1.15 -0.29
C LEU A 93 -18.33 1.55 -1.54
N GLN A 94 -19.00 1.90 -2.63
CA GLN A 94 -18.32 2.50 -3.78
C GLN A 94 -18.07 3.99 -3.53
N LEU A 95 -16.89 4.49 -3.89
CA LEU A 95 -16.51 5.88 -3.61
C LEU A 95 -16.27 6.68 -4.88
N PRO A 96 -16.66 7.97 -4.88
CA PRO A 96 -16.21 8.88 -5.89
C PRO A 96 -14.69 9.08 -5.79
N PRO A 97 -14.01 9.39 -6.92
CA PRO A 97 -12.60 9.77 -6.89
C PRO A 97 -12.41 11.03 -6.04
N ALA A 98 -11.40 11.00 -5.17
CA ALA A 98 -10.99 12.14 -4.37
C ALA A 98 -9.81 12.85 -5.05
N ASN A 99 -9.93 14.17 -5.21
CA ASN A 99 -8.92 14.97 -5.91
C ASN A 99 -7.88 15.58 -4.97
N PHE A 100 -8.09 15.49 -3.66
CA PHE A 100 -7.19 16.00 -2.63
C PHE A 100 -7.11 15.05 -1.44
N GLU A 101 -5.93 14.98 -0.83
CA GLU A 101 -5.71 14.38 0.47
C GLU A 101 -5.18 15.45 1.43
N VAL A 102 -5.84 15.60 2.57
CA VAL A 102 -5.41 16.45 3.67
C VAL A 102 -4.75 15.57 4.71
N ARG A 103 -3.51 15.89 5.07
CA ARG A 103 -2.82 15.26 6.20
C ARG A 103 -2.72 16.22 7.37
N LEU A 104 -3.02 15.71 8.55
CA LEU A 104 -3.01 16.46 9.79
C LEU A 104 -1.69 16.25 10.54
N LEU A 105 -1.31 17.21 11.38
CA LEU A 105 -0.15 17.10 12.29
C LEU A 105 -0.31 15.95 13.30
N SER A 106 -1.54 15.47 13.52
CA SER A 106 -1.86 14.27 14.31
C SER A 106 -1.45 12.95 13.61
N GLY A 107 -1.20 12.98 12.30
CA GLY A 107 -0.93 11.80 11.46
C GLY A 107 -2.15 11.29 10.68
N GLU A 108 -3.32 11.86 10.93
CA GLU A 108 -4.58 11.53 10.26
C GLU A 108 -4.58 11.97 8.80
N ARG A 109 -5.40 11.28 7.99
CA ARG A 109 -5.49 11.48 6.53
C ARG A 109 -6.95 11.49 6.13
N LEU A 110 -7.34 12.51 5.37
CA LEU A 110 -8.70 12.69 4.87
C LEU A 110 -8.66 13.04 3.39
N LYS A 111 -9.23 12.18 2.57
CA LYS A 111 -9.39 12.38 1.13
C LYS A 111 -10.75 12.98 0.82
N GLY A 112 -10.80 13.85 -0.15
CA GLY A 112 -12.07 14.46 -0.55
C GLY A 112 -11.94 15.49 -1.65
N SER A 113 -13.02 16.23 -1.82
CA SER A 113 -13.10 17.38 -2.72
C SER A 113 -12.84 18.65 -1.93
N LEU A 114 -11.85 19.44 -2.36
CA LEU A 114 -11.58 20.75 -1.79
C LEU A 114 -12.74 21.69 -2.14
N ILE A 115 -13.41 22.24 -1.12
CA ILE A 115 -14.50 23.20 -1.29
C ILE A 115 -13.93 24.61 -1.27
N SER A 116 -13.19 24.93 -0.21
CA SER A 116 -12.57 26.24 -0.03
C SER A 116 -11.31 26.11 0.82
N LEU A 117 -10.43 27.09 0.65
CA LEU A 117 -9.22 27.25 1.45
C LEU A 117 -9.03 28.76 1.60
N ASP A 118 -8.78 29.22 2.81
CA ASP A 118 -8.38 30.61 3.09
C ASP A 118 -7.10 30.61 3.94
N ASP A 119 -6.72 31.76 4.50
CA ASP A 119 -5.51 31.89 5.31
C ASP A 119 -5.63 31.30 6.73
N SER A 120 -6.80 30.76 7.08
CA SER A 120 -7.13 30.26 8.42
C SER A 120 -7.73 28.86 8.44
N THR A 121 -8.57 28.49 7.46
CA THR A 121 -9.28 27.22 7.38
C THR A 121 -9.26 26.57 5.99
N ILE A 122 -9.37 25.25 5.98
CA ILE A 122 -9.71 24.43 4.81
C ILE A 122 -11.09 23.82 5.02
N GLN A 123 -11.92 23.81 3.97
CA GLN A 123 -13.15 23.04 3.91
C GLN A 123 -13.01 21.91 2.89
N LEU A 124 -13.26 20.69 3.35
CA LEU A 124 -13.17 19.48 2.54
C LEU A 124 -14.51 18.75 2.59
N GLU A 125 -15.01 18.31 1.44
CA GLU A 125 -16.09 17.33 1.36
C GLU A 125 -15.46 15.93 1.38
N ASN A 126 -15.56 15.24 2.52
CA ASN A 126 -15.09 13.86 2.65
C ASN A 126 -16.27 12.89 2.46
N PRO A 127 -16.11 11.79 1.70
CA PRO A 127 -17.23 10.89 1.39
C PRO A 127 -17.81 10.15 2.60
N PHE A 128 -17.14 10.14 3.75
CA PHE A 128 -17.63 9.47 4.96
C PHE A 128 -18.00 10.44 6.07
N CYS A 129 -17.20 11.49 6.25
CA CYS A 129 -17.39 12.49 7.31
C CYS A 129 -18.29 13.65 6.86
N GLY A 130 -18.67 13.69 5.58
CA GLY A 130 -19.29 14.84 4.92
C GLY A 130 -18.36 16.05 4.93
N ARG A 131 -18.96 17.23 4.94
CA ARG A 131 -18.23 18.50 5.07
C ARG A 131 -17.49 18.59 6.40
N VAL A 132 -16.18 18.83 6.33
CA VAL A 132 -15.31 19.10 7.49
C VAL A 132 -14.60 20.44 7.31
N SER A 133 -14.47 21.20 8.40
CA SER A 133 -13.70 22.44 8.46
C SER A 133 -12.52 22.22 9.40
N ILE A 134 -11.30 22.48 8.91
CA ILE A 134 -10.06 22.23 9.65
C ILE A 134 -9.23 23.51 9.62
N LYS A 135 -8.72 23.94 10.78
CA LYS A 135 -7.81 25.09 10.84
C LYS A 135 -6.47 24.74 10.20
N LEU A 136 -5.89 25.67 9.44
CA LEU A 136 -4.57 25.52 8.81
C LEU A 136 -3.48 25.18 9.84
N ALA A 137 -3.63 25.63 11.08
CA ALA A 137 -2.72 25.32 12.19
C ALA A 137 -2.64 23.82 12.54
N HIS A 138 -3.60 23.01 12.12
CA HIS A 138 -3.61 21.56 12.32
C HIS A 138 -3.17 20.78 11.08
N LEU A 139 -2.96 21.46 9.95
CA LEU A 139 -2.54 20.83 8.71
C LEU A 139 -1.04 20.59 8.71
N ASP A 140 -0.67 19.39 8.28
CA ASP A 140 0.70 19.07 7.93
C ASP A 140 0.95 19.37 6.45
N GLN A 141 0.11 18.81 5.58
CA GLN A 141 0.22 19.00 4.13
C GLN A 141 -1.12 18.76 3.42
N ILE A 142 -1.23 19.32 2.22
CA ILE A 142 -2.27 18.96 1.24
C ILE A 142 -1.57 18.29 0.07
N ILE A 143 -2.06 17.14 -0.36
CA ILE A 143 -1.63 16.47 -1.58
C ILE A 143 -2.74 16.71 -2.61
N SER A 144 -2.37 17.13 -3.82
CA SER A 144 -3.33 17.20 -4.92
C SER A 144 -3.17 15.99 -5.82
N HIS A 145 -4.27 15.26 -5.94
CA HIS A 145 -4.45 14.21 -6.93
C HIS A 145 -5.07 14.74 -8.22
N ALA A 146 -5.30 16.06 -8.34
CA ALA A 146 -5.87 16.67 -9.55
C ALA A 146 -4.97 16.54 -10.79
N ALA A 147 -3.68 16.27 -10.60
CA ALA A 147 -2.76 15.93 -11.69
C ALA A 147 -2.98 14.51 -12.23
N THR A 148 -3.54 13.63 -11.39
CA THR A 148 -4.05 12.31 -11.78
C THR A 148 -5.36 12.57 -12.52
N GLY A 149 -5.27 12.79 -13.82
CA GLY A 149 -6.43 13.00 -14.69
C GLY A 149 -7.41 11.81 -14.66
N PRO A 150 -8.47 11.82 -15.50
CA PRO A 150 -9.33 10.65 -15.62
C PRO A 150 -8.51 9.40 -15.90
N ALA A 151 -9.04 8.25 -15.48
CA ALA A 151 -8.42 6.97 -15.78
C ALA A 151 -8.25 6.85 -17.31
N LEU A 152 -7.02 6.56 -17.74
CA LEU A 152 -6.71 6.22 -19.12
C LEU A 152 -7.34 4.87 -19.49
N ILE A 153 -7.45 3.99 -18.49
CA ILE A 153 -8.18 2.73 -18.54
C ILE A 153 -8.93 2.63 -17.22
N ASP A 154 -10.25 2.48 -17.25
CA ASP A 154 -11.11 2.52 -16.05
C ASP A 154 -11.59 1.13 -15.56
N SER A 155 -11.35 0.10 -16.36
CA SER A 155 -11.79 -1.27 -16.12
C SER A 155 -11.02 -2.30 -16.96
N ILE A 156 -11.26 -3.59 -16.72
CA ILE A 156 -10.76 -4.69 -17.58
C ILE A 156 -11.26 -4.54 -19.02
N GLY A 157 -12.44 -3.95 -19.25
CA GLY A 157 -13.02 -3.82 -20.59
C GLY A 157 -13.52 -5.14 -21.17
N THR A 158 -13.54 -5.25 -22.49
CA THR A 158 -13.95 -6.46 -23.23
C THR A 158 -12.73 -7.20 -23.80
N LYS A 159 -12.96 -8.34 -24.47
CA LYS A 159 -11.89 -9.10 -25.11
C LYS A 159 -11.15 -8.27 -26.18
N GLU A 160 -11.86 -7.39 -26.89
CA GLU A 160 -11.35 -6.59 -27.99
C GLU A 160 -10.36 -5.52 -27.53
N ASP A 161 -10.40 -5.14 -26.25
CA ASP A 161 -9.44 -4.24 -25.63
C ASP A 161 -8.05 -4.86 -25.41
N TRP A 162 -7.93 -6.18 -25.59
CA TRP A 162 -6.73 -6.95 -25.26
C TRP A 162 -6.18 -7.70 -26.49
N THR A 163 -4.86 -7.62 -26.66
CA THR A 163 -4.12 -8.44 -27.60
C THR A 163 -3.66 -9.71 -26.90
N PHE A 164 -4.22 -10.86 -27.29
CA PHE A 164 -3.81 -12.17 -26.76
C PHE A 164 -2.62 -12.69 -27.55
N LEU A 165 -1.46 -12.83 -26.88
CA LEU A 165 -0.23 -13.24 -27.53
C LEU A 165 -0.24 -14.75 -27.77
N LYS A 166 0.23 -15.15 -28.95
CA LYS A 166 0.48 -16.57 -29.23
C LYS A 166 1.62 -17.06 -28.33
N PRO A 167 1.49 -18.23 -27.70
CA PRO A 167 2.61 -18.87 -27.03
C PRO A 167 3.75 -19.13 -28.03
N PRO A 168 5.00 -19.16 -27.56
CA PRO A 168 6.15 -19.38 -28.45
C PRO A 168 6.02 -20.70 -29.24
N ALA A 169 6.44 -20.67 -30.50
CA ALA A 169 6.33 -21.76 -31.46
C ALA A 169 7.09 -23.08 -31.12
N LYS A 170 7.79 -23.15 -29.99
CA LYS A 170 8.44 -24.36 -29.48
C LYS A 170 8.19 -24.51 -27.97
N PRO A 171 7.07 -25.11 -27.58
CA PRO A 171 6.98 -25.71 -26.27
C PRO A 171 7.87 -26.96 -26.27
N GLU A 172 8.68 -27.15 -25.23
CA GLU A 172 9.48 -28.38 -25.09
C GLU A 172 8.62 -29.64 -25.00
N ASP A 173 7.31 -29.51 -24.75
CA ASP A 173 6.34 -30.59 -24.77
C ASP A 173 5.07 -30.21 -25.55
N GLY A 174 4.67 -31.02 -26.53
CA GLY A 174 3.46 -30.84 -27.38
C GLY A 174 2.10 -30.73 -26.65
N ILE A 175 2.12 -30.74 -25.31
CA ILE A 175 0.99 -30.44 -24.42
C ILE A 175 0.54 -28.98 -24.56
N LEU A 176 1.47 -28.02 -24.72
CA LEU A 176 1.11 -26.60 -24.87
C LEU A 176 0.27 -26.37 -26.11
N GLN A 177 0.69 -26.95 -27.24
CA GLN A 177 -0.02 -26.81 -28.51
C GLN A 177 -1.40 -27.45 -28.43
N ARG A 178 -1.53 -28.64 -27.83
CA ARG A 178 -2.83 -29.29 -27.60
C ARG A 178 -3.77 -28.48 -26.71
N LEU A 179 -3.27 -27.85 -25.63
CA LEU A 179 -4.09 -27.02 -24.74
C LEU A 179 -4.51 -25.70 -25.39
N ILE A 180 -3.67 -25.13 -26.27
CA ILE A 180 -4.01 -23.96 -27.11
C ILE A 180 -5.08 -24.35 -28.14
N ASP A 181 -4.88 -25.46 -28.85
CA ASP A 181 -5.81 -25.97 -29.87
C ASP A 181 -7.17 -26.37 -29.27
N GLN A 182 -7.19 -26.81 -28.00
CA GLN A 182 -8.40 -27.11 -27.22
C GLN A 182 -9.01 -25.89 -26.53
N ASN A 183 -8.42 -24.70 -26.67
CA ASN A 183 -8.90 -23.45 -26.07
C ASN A 183 -8.88 -23.43 -24.52
N LEU A 184 -7.98 -24.21 -23.90
CA LEU A 184 -7.91 -24.45 -22.45
C LEU A 184 -6.75 -23.72 -21.75
N ALA A 185 -5.94 -22.93 -22.45
CA ALA A 185 -4.78 -22.26 -21.84
C ALA A 185 -4.57 -20.83 -22.37
N ARG A 186 -5.52 -19.95 -22.06
CA ARG A 186 -5.49 -18.54 -22.46
C ARG A 186 -5.89 -17.64 -21.30
N TRP A 187 -5.48 -16.37 -21.39
CA TRP A 187 -6.19 -15.33 -20.68
C TRP A 187 -7.61 -15.22 -21.26
N VAL A 188 -8.60 -15.01 -20.41
CA VAL A 188 -9.99 -14.74 -20.82
C VAL A 188 -10.53 -13.55 -20.05
N VAL A 189 -11.31 -12.70 -20.72
CA VAL A 189 -12.13 -11.70 -20.04
C VAL A 189 -13.45 -12.36 -19.67
N HIS A 190 -13.81 -12.35 -18.38
CA HIS A 190 -15.04 -12.92 -17.86
C HIS A 190 -15.55 -12.08 -16.68
N GLU A 191 -16.78 -11.56 -16.78
CA GLU A 191 -17.44 -10.81 -15.69
C GLU A 191 -16.59 -9.65 -15.11
N GLY A 192 -15.93 -8.88 -15.97
CA GLY A 192 -15.08 -7.76 -15.52
C GLY A 192 -13.76 -8.19 -14.87
N GLU A 193 -13.39 -9.46 -14.99
CA GLU A 193 -12.10 -10.01 -14.59
C GLU A 193 -11.33 -10.53 -15.80
N LEU A 194 -10.01 -10.51 -15.70
CA LEU A 194 -9.11 -11.20 -16.62
C LEU A 194 -8.58 -12.45 -15.90
N ARG A 195 -8.96 -13.64 -16.36
CA ARG A 195 -8.63 -14.94 -15.75
C ARG A 195 -7.64 -15.72 -16.60
N CYS A 196 -6.71 -16.40 -15.96
CA CYS A 196 -5.80 -17.34 -16.59
C CYS A 196 -5.76 -18.62 -15.75
N ASP A 197 -6.16 -19.75 -16.36
CA ASP A 197 -6.26 -21.05 -15.69
C ASP A 197 -4.89 -21.77 -15.55
N GLY A 198 -3.79 -21.03 -15.73
CA GLY A 198 -2.45 -21.48 -15.37
C GLY A 198 -1.68 -22.15 -16.51
N LEU A 199 -1.00 -21.33 -17.31
CA LEU A 199 0.05 -21.82 -18.20
C LEU A 199 1.21 -20.83 -18.30
N ASN A 200 2.42 -21.31 -17.98
CA ASN A 200 3.62 -20.50 -18.01
C ASN A 200 3.91 -19.97 -19.42
N GLY A 201 4.09 -18.66 -19.53
CA GLY A 201 4.48 -17.95 -20.74
C GLY A 201 3.34 -17.44 -21.60
N VAL A 202 2.08 -17.74 -21.26
CA VAL A 202 0.91 -17.18 -21.93
C VAL A 202 0.74 -15.73 -21.50
N ALA A 203 0.52 -14.85 -22.48
CA ALA A 203 0.54 -13.42 -22.25
C ALA A 203 -0.64 -12.73 -22.93
N VAL A 204 -1.03 -11.60 -22.35
CA VAL A 204 -2.00 -10.69 -22.92
C VAL A 204 -1.51 -9.27 -22.74
N ALA A 205 -1.67 -8.45 -23.76
CA ALA A 205 -1.19 -7.08 -23.81
C ALA A 205 -2.33 -6.09 -24.01
N ARG A 206 -2.14 -4.86 -23.54
CA ARG A 206 -3.04 -3.74 -23.77
C ARG A 206 -2.25 -2.46 -23.93
N GLU A 207 -2.64 -1.64 -24.90
CA GLU A 207 -2.07 -0.31 -25.08
C GLU A 207 -2.55 0.66 -24.01
N VAL A 208 -1.67 1.59 -23.61
CA VAL A 208 -2.00 2.67 -22.69
C VAL A 208 -2.28 3.94 -23.52
N PRO A 209 -3.52 4.46 -23.50
CA PRO A 209 -3.88 5.66 -24.26
C PRO A 209 -2.95 6.84 -23.98
N HIS A 210 -2.60 7.58 -25.03
CA HIS A 210 -1.71 8.75 -25.01
C HIS A 210 -0.28 8.53 -24.50
N ASN A 211 0.07 7.30 -24.07
CA ASN A 211 1.42 6.87 -23.73
C ASN A 211 2.23 7.86 -22.85
N PRO A 212 1.71 8.22 -21.67
CA PRO A 212 2.40 9.13 -20.76
C PRO A 212 3.73 8.52 -20.28
N SER A 213 4.70 9.38 -19.95
CA SER A 213 5.99 8.92 -19.42
C SER A 213 5.93 8.36 -17.99
N SER A 214 4.83 8.61 -17.28
CA SER A 214 4.56 8.05 -15.96
C SER A 214 3.13 7.58 -15.84
N ILE A 215 2.94 6.38 -15.29
CA ILE A 215 1.64 5.74 -15.09
C ILE A 215 1.48 5.24 -13.67
N GLU A 216 0.23 5.24 -13.21
CA GLU A 216 -0.20 4.51 -12.02
C GLU A 216 -1.15 3.40 -12.47
N ILE A 217 -0.88 2.17 -12.06
CA ILE A 217 -1.76 1.02 -12.29
C ILE A 217 -2.30 0.59 -10.94
N GLN A 218 -3.62 0.55 -10.81
CA GLN A 218 -4.32 -0.04 -9.68
C GLN A 218 -4.95 -1.34 -10.16
N LEU A 219 -4.78 -2.43 -9.42
CA LEU A 219 -5.42 -3.70 -9.73
C LEU A 219 -5.51 -4.59 -8.49
N THR A 220 -6.42 -5.55 -8.55
CA THR A 220 -6.48 -6.68 -7.63
C THR A 220 -5.97 -7.92 -8.37
N ILE A 221 -5.08 -8.68 -7.73
CA ILE A 221 -4.70 -10.04 -8.16
C ILE A 221 -5.31 -11.05 -7.19
N THR A 222 -5.97 -12.08 -7.69
CA THR A 222 -6.46 -13.21 -6.89
C THR A 222 -5.76 -14.50 -7.33
N SER A 223 -5.13 -15.19 -6.38
CA SER A 223 -4.48 -16.49 -6.52
C SER A 223 -4.76 -17.33 -5.26
N PRO A 224 -5.81 -18.17 -5.25
CA PRO A 224 -6.33 -18.80 -4.03
C PRO A 224 -5.34 -19.68 -3.27
N ASP A 225 -4.51 -20.44 -3.99
CA ASP A 225 -3.73 -21.54 -3.41
C ASP A 225 -2.23 -21.22 -3.25
N ALA A 226 -1.78 -20.02 -3.66
CA ALA A 226 -0.36 -19.66 -3.69
C ALA A 226 -0.13 -18.14 -3.80
N PRO A 227 1.10 -17.65 -3.56
CA PRO A 227 1.48 -16.34 -4.05
C PRO A 227 1.31 -16.28 -5.57
N PRO A 228 0.98 -15.09 -6.12
CA PRO A 228 0.79 -14.94 -7.53
C PRO A 228 2.09 -15.23 -8.29
N GLU A 229 1.97 -15.95 -9.40
CA GLU A 229 3.07 -16.26 -10.31
C GLU A 229 2.77 -15.62 -11.67
N LEU A 230 3.13 -14.36 -11.82
CA LEU A 230 2.95 -13.61 -13.07
C LEU A 230 4.06 -12.57 -13.28
N SER A 231 4.16 -12.02 -14.47
CA SER A 231 4.97 -10.83 -14.77
C SER A 231 4.08 -9.73 -15.30
N ILE A 232 4.27 -8.51 -14.79
CA ILE A 232 3.63 -7.29 -15.30
C ILE A 232 4.72 -6.46 -15.96
N HIS A 233 4.64 -6.32 -17.27
CA HIS A 233 5.55 -5.50 -18.07
C HIS A 233 4.90 -4.14 -18.30
N LEU A 234 5.68 -3.08 -18.14
CA LEU A 234 5.30 -1.68 -18.17
C LEU A 234 6.12 -0.99 -19.25
N PHE A 235 5.49 -0.09 -19.99
CA PHE A 235 6.11 0.61 -21.10
C PHE A 235 6.72 -0.36 -22.14
N ALA A 236 6.03 -1.47 -22.40
CA ALA A 236 6.47 -2.45 -23.39
C ALA A 236 6.35 -1.87 -24.79
N ASP A 237 7.43 -1.99 -25.58
CA ASP A 237 7.50 -1.52 -26.96
C ASP A 237 7.18 -2.61 -28.00
N GLN A 238 7.03 -3.86 -27.57
CA GLN A 238 6.65 -5.00 -28.39
C GLN A 238 5.49 -5.74 -27.72
N LEU A 239 4.27 -5.52 -28.21
CA LEU A 239 3.06 -6.09 -27.60
C LEU A 239 2.69 -7.47 -28.15
N GLU A 240 3.37 -7.92 -29.20
CA GLU A 240 3.19 -9.25 -29.79
C GLU A 240 4.21 -10.27 -29.26
N ASP A 241 5.31 -9.82 -28.66
CA ASP A 241 6.35 -10.66 -28.07
C ASP A 241 6.90 -10.04 -26.78
N TRP A 242 6.53 -10.61 -25.63
CA TRP A 242 6.98 -10.12 -24.33
C TRP A 242 8.47 -10.40 -24.04
N ARG A 243 9.13 -11.27 -24.83
CA ARG A 243 10.52 -11.70 -24.61
C ARG A 243 11.52 -10.83 -25.34
N SER A 244 11.13 -10.24 -26.45
CA SER A 244 11.99 -9.35 -27.23
C SER A 244 11.39 -7.95 -27.16
N GLY A 245 12.07 -7.02 -26.49
CA GLY A 245 11.56 -5.67 -26.30
C GLY A 245 12.13 -5.00 -25.07
N ASN A 246 11.95 -3.69 -25.00
CA ASN A 246 12.32 -2.87 -23.86
C ASN A 246 11.11 -2.70 -22.94
N ASN A 247 11.28 -2.90 -21.64
CA ASN A 247 10.26 -2.65 -20.63
C ASN A 247 10.86 -2.49 -19.22
N LEU A 248 10.09 -1.89 -18.33
CA LEU A 248 10.23 -2.14 -16.89
C LEU A 248 9.26 -3.25 -16.51
N SER A 249 9.59 -4.13 -15.58
CA SER A 249 8.65 -5.19 -15.17
C SER A 249 8.74 -5.53 -13.69
N LEU A 250 7.63 -6.03 -13.17
CA LEU A 250 7.54 -6.70 -11.88
C LEU A 250 7.29 -8.19 -12.12
N LEU A 251 8.23 -9.02 -11.70
CA LEU A 251 8.13 -10.48 -11.72
C LEU A 251 7.69 -10.97 -10.35
N PHE A 252 6.48 -11.49 -10.25
CA PHE A 252 5.98 -12.24 -9.12
C PHE A 252 6.39 -13.70 -9.31
N LYS A 253 7.26 -14.20 -8.43
CA LYS A 253 7.78 -15.56 -8.51
C LYS A 253 8.22 -16.06 -7.14
N LYS A 254 7.83 -17.28 -6.79
CA LYS A 254 8.20 -18.00 -5.55
C LYS A 254 7.99 -17.15 -4.29
N GLY A 255 6.85 -16.46 -4.20
CA GLY A 255 6.54 -15.59 -3.06
C GLY A 255 7.46 -14.37 -2.96
N THR A 256 8.02 -13.90 -4.07
CA THR A 256 8.76 -12.64 -4.14
C THR A 256 8.23 -11.79 -5.29
N VAL A 257 8.37 -10.48 -5.18
CA VAL A 257 8.25 -9.57 -6.32
C VAL A 257 9.64 -8.99 -6.63
N ALA A 258 10.06 -9.14 -7.89
CA ALA A 258 11.36 -8.73 -8.37
C ALA A 258 11.21 -7.67 -9.47
N PRO A 259 11.81 -6.47 -9.31
CA PRO A 259 11.84 -5.47 -10.36
C PRO A 259 12.85 -5.86 -11.44
N LYS A 260 12.57 -5.53 -12.69
CA LYS A 260 13.48 -5.73 -13.81
C LYS A 260 13.40 -4.57 -14.79
N VAL A 261 14.56 -4.29 -15.39
CA VAL A 261 14.65 -3.55 -16.64
C VAL A 261 15.05 -4.55 -17.71
N GLN A 262 14.20 -4.73 -18.72
CA GLN A 262 14.48 -5.57 -19.87
C GLN A 262 14.84 -4.65 -21.03
N GLN A 263 15.99 -4.90 -21.66
CA GLN A 263 16.41 -4.20 -22.88
C GLN A 263 17.18 -5.15 -23.77
N LYS A 264 17.05 -4.97 -25.09
CA LYS A 264 17.66 -5.86 -26.08
C LYS A 264 19.19 -5.83 -26.06
N GLU A 265 19.78 -4.66 -25.79
CA GLU A 265 21.21 -4.42 -25.97
C GLU A 265 21.97 -4.17 -24.66
N LEU A 266 21.26 -3.84 -23.57
CA LEU A 266 21.87 -3.44 -22.31
C LEU A 266 21.34 -4.29 -21.16
N ARG A 267 22.25 -4.77 -20.31
CA ARG A 267 21.88 -5.41 -19.05
C ARG A 267 21.83 -4.33 -17.98
N GLY A 268 20.66 -4.11 -17.41
CA GLY A 268 20.46 -3.23 -16.26
C GLY A 268 20.02 -3.99 -15.01
N ARG A 269 20.19 -3.36 -13.86
CA ARG A 269 19.68 -3.81 -12.56
C ARG A 269 18.72 -2.77 -12.02
N MET A 270 17.60 -3.23 -11.49
CA MET A 270 16.58 -2.34 -10.91
C MET A 270 16.52 -2.44 -9.38
N GLY A 271 17.00 -3.54 -8.80
CA GLY A 271 17.03 -3.72 -7.36
C GLY A 271 16.94 -5.18 -6.96
N ARG A 272 16.81 -5.43 -5.65
CA ARG A 272 16.65 -6.79 -5.11
C ARG A 272 15.16 -7.17 -5.04
N PRO A 273 14.82 -8.45 -5.25
CA PRO A 273 13.49 -8.96 -4.96
C PRO A 273 13.13 -8.75 -3.49
N VAL A 274 11.85 -8.53 -3.23
CA VAL A 274 11.29 -8.44 -1.88
C VAL A 274 10.25 -9.54 -1.67
N PRO A 275 10.23 -10.21 -0.50
CA PRO A 275 9.31 -11.31 -0.23
C PRO A 275 7.87 -10.78 -0.03
N ILE A 276 6.91 -11.44 -0.66
CA ILE A 276 5.47 -11.23 -0.46
C ILE A 276 4.87 -12.49 0.17
N LYS A 277 4.00 -12.33 1.16
CA LYS A 277 3.35 -13.46 1.84
C LYS A 277 2.06 -13.85 1.15
N ILE A 278 1.64 -15.10 1.33
CA ILE A 278 0.32 -15.56 0.90
C ILE A 278 -0.74 -14.73 1.64
N ALA A 279 -1.60 -14.04 0.90
CA ALA A 279 -2.77 -13.39 1.47
C ALA A 279 -3.81 -14.45 1.89
N ALA A 280 -4.55 -14.20 2.97
CA ALA A 280 -5.52 -15.14 3.55
C ALA A 280 -6.62 -15.63 2.57
N ASN A 281 -6.91 -14.83 1.54
CA ASN A 281 -7.85 -15.08 0.46
C ASN A 281 -7.18 -15.19 -0.90
N GLY A 282 -5.84 -15.26 -0.94
CA GLY A 282 -5.11 -15.17 -2.19
C GLY A 282 -5.27 -13.83 -2.90
N ARG A 283 -5.85 -12.79 -2.27
CA ARG A 283 -6.15 -11.50 -2.89
C ARG A 283 -5.10 -10.46 -2.53
N TYR A 284 -4.59 -9.76 -3.54
CA TYR A 284 -3.56 -8.75 -3.43
C TYR A 284 -4.03 -7.48 -4.13
N GLN A 285 -4.28 -6.43 -3.37
CA GLN A 285 -4.54 -5.10 -3.93
C GLN A 285 -3.20 -4.43 -4.19
N ILE A 286 -2.92 -4.10 -5.44
CA ILE A 286 -1.64 -3.62 -5.89
C ILE A 286 -1.80 -2.23 -6.50
N VAL A 287 -0.88 -1.33 -6.15
CA VAL A 287 -0.68 -0.07 -6.87
C VAL A 287 0.76 -0.04 -7.36
N ILE A 288 0.94 0.18 -8.65
CA ILE A 288 2.24 0.31 -9.31
C ILE A 288 2.34 1.71 -9.85
N ARG A 289 3.32 2.49 -9.40
CA ARG A 289 3.65 3.79 -10.01
C ARG A 289 4.98 3.65 -10.72
N ALA A 290 4.98 3.84 -12.03
CA ALA A 290 6.17 3.71 -12.84
C ALA A 290 6.45 4.99 -13.61
N ASP A 291 7.73 5.32 -13.75
CA ASP A 291 8.21 6.44 -14.57
C ASP A 291 9.32 5.93 -15.49
N ARG A 292 9.13 6.08 -16.80
CA ARG A 292 10.11 5.61 -17.79
C ARG A 292 11.31 6.54 -17.91
N THR A 293 11.12 7.84 -17.67
CA THR A 293 12.16 8.87 -17.78
C THR A 293 13.18 8.69 -16.65
N GLU A 294 12.70 8.48 -15.43
CA GLU A 294 13.52 8.21 -14.25
C GLU A 294 13.87 6.73 -14.09
N SER A 295 13.20 5.85 -14.85
CA SER A 295 13.33 4.40 -14.77
C SER A 295 13.09 3.86 -13.36
N THR A 296 11.99 4.32 -12.75
CA THR A 296 11.59 3.98 -11.38
C THR A 296 10.29 3.18 -11.35
N ILE A 297 10.18 2.26 -10.39
CA ILE A 297 8.92 1.61 -10.00
C ILE A 297 8.75 1.80 -8.49
N ARG A 298 7.61 2.34 -8.08
CA ARG A 298 7.09 2.24 -6.71
C ARG A 298 5.96 1.23 -6.70
N PHE A 299 5.95 0.39 -5.69
CA PHE A 299 5.01 -0.70 -5.54
C PHE A 299 4.36 -0.63 -4.16
N GLU A 300 3.05 -0.68 -4.15
CA GLU A 300 2.22 -0.76 -2.96
C GLU A 300 1.47 -2.07 -2.93
N LEU A 301 1.33 -2.62 -1.74
CA LEU A 301 0.64 -3.88 -1.51
C LEU A 301 -0.37 -3.69 -0.37
N ASN A 302 -1.63 -4.01 -0.65
CA ASN A 302 -2.75 -3.97 0.29
C ASN A 302 -2.91 -2.64 1.02
N GLY A 303 -2.70 -1.54 0.30
CA GLY A 303 -2.87 -0.22 0.85
C GLY A 303 -1.59 0.48 1.30
N GLU A 304 -0.47 -0.23 1.29
CA GLU A 304 0.75 0.20 1.98
C GLU A 304 1.94 0.32 1.03
N PRO A 305 2.75 1.40 1.12
CA PRO A 305 4.01 1.49 0.40
C PRO A 305 4.90 0.29 0.74
N PHE A 306 5.23 -0.52 -0.26
CA PHE A 306 5.90 -1.80 -0.05
C PHE A 306 7.37 -1.77 -0.50
N ALA A 307 7.63 -1.20 -1.68
CA ALA A 307 8.98 -1.07 -2.20
C ALA A 307 9.11 0.04 -3.25
N GLU A 308 10.33 0.53 -3.43
CA GLU A 308 10.71 1.45 -4.50
C GLU A 308 12.03 0.99 -5.11
N TRP A 309 12.11 1.07 -6.43
CA TRP A 309 13.25 0.65 -7.21
C TRP A 309 13.55 1.66 -8.30
N LYS A 310 14.84 1.92 -8.51
CA LYS A 310 15.36 2.75 -9.60
C LYS A 310 16.39 1.94 -10.37
N SER A 311 16.26 1.96 -11.69
CA SER A 311 17.21 1.31 -12.58
C SER A 311 18.55 2.04 -12.59
N ASP A 312 19.64 1.28 -12.66
CA ASP A 312 21.00 1.80 -12.84
C ASP A 312 21.27 2.29 -14.27
N VAL A 313 20.39 1.93 -15.20
CA VAL A 313 20.39 2.34 -16.60
C VAL A 313 19.04 2.91 -17.01
N PRO A 314 18.98 3.95 -17.86
CA PRO A 314 17.71 4.48 -18.34
C PRO A 314 17.00 3.46 -19.24
N LEU A 315 15.67 3.44 -19.19
CA LEU A 315 14.84 2.67 -20.12
C LEU A 315 14.97 3.24 -21.54
N LYS A 316 15.36 2.41 -22.49
CA LYS A 316 15.34 2.76 -23.92
C LYS A 316 13.92 2.64 -24.48
N GLY A 317 13.54 3.59 -25.33
CA GLY A 317 12.27 3.58 -26.03
C GLY A 317 11.12 4.23 -25.25
N LYS A 318 10.00 4.43 -25.95
CA LYS A 318 8.78 5.03 -25.40
C LYS A 318 7.65 4.00 -25.25
N GLY A 319 7.95 2.70 -25.10
CA GLY A 319 6.95 1.63 -25.24
C GLY A 319 5.61 1.93 -24.59
N GLN A 320 4.52 1.53 -25.26
CA GLN A 320 3.18 2.08 -25.04
C GLN A 320 2.20 1.12 -24.38
N GLY A 321 2.60 -0.11 -24.07
CA GLY A 321 1.67 -1.09 -23.54
C GLY A 321 2.07 -1.71 -22.21
N ILE A 322 1.09 -2.39 -21.65
CA ILE A 322 1.20 -3.25 -20.47
C ILE A 322 1.06 -4.68 -20.96
N ILE A 323 1.91 -5.59 -20.48
CA ILE A 323 1.81 -7.02 -20.77
C ILE A 323 1.71 -7.80 -19.47
N LEU A 324 0.72 -8.67 -19.39
CA LEU A 324 0.50 -9.59 -18.29
C LEU A 324 0.89 -10.98 -18.76
N VAL A 325 1.85 -11.60 -18.09
CA VAL A 325 2.41 -12.91 -18.45
C VAL A 325 2.20 -13.87 -17.29
N SER A 326 1.48 -14.97 -17.50
CA SER A 326 1.41 -16.03 -16.49
C SER A 326 2.75 -16.76 -16.39
N ARG A 327 3.19 -17.10 -15.17
CA ARG A 327 4.51 -17.72 -14.92
C ARG A 327 4.43 -19.12 -14.32
N ASP A 328 3.22 -19.62 -14.06
CA ASP A 328 2.99 -20.94 -13.47
C ASP A 328 1.72 -21.59 -14.03
N LYS A 329 1.45 -22.83 -13.62
CA LYS A 329 0.27 -23.62 -13.97
C LYS A 329 -0.93 -23.37 -13.05
N LYS A 330 -0.87 -22.36 -12.18
CA LYS A 330 -1.92 -22.04 -11.23
C LYS A 330 -2.81 -20.91 -11.72
N GLU A 331 -4.05 -20.94 -11.28
CA GLU A 331 -5.02 -19.91 -11.61
C GLU A 331 -4.57 -18.54 -11.07
N VAL A 332 -4.71 -17.52 -11.93
CA VAL A 332 -4.55 -16.11 -11.58
C VAL A 332 -5.71 -15.33 -12.16
N ARG A 333 -6.36 -14.50 -11.34
CA ARG A 333 -7.39 -13.55 -11.77
C ARG A 333 -6.95 -12.13 -11.51
N ILE A 334 -7.28 -11.23 -12.41
CA ILE A 334 -7.03 -9.80 -12.28
C ILE A 334 -8.35 -9.06 -12.38
N SER A 335 -8.62 -8.19 -11.42
CA SER A 335 -9.82 -7.34 -11.35
C SER A 335 -9.44 -5.93 -10.89
N ASP A 336 -10.42 -5.03 -10.82
CA ASP A 336 -10.23 -3.62 -10.42
C ASP A 336 -9.12 -2.90 -11.21
N PHE A 337 -8.88 -3.32 -12.46
CA PHE A 337 -7.77 -2.84 -13.27
C PHE A 337 -8.03 -1.43 -13.78
N LYS A 338 -7.24 -0.46 -13.30
CA LYS A 338 -7.29 0.94 -13.69
C LYS A 338 -5.89 1.45 -13.98
N VAL A 339 -5.77 2.30 -14.99
CA VAL A 339 -4.52 2.96 -15.35
C VAL A 339 -4.76 4.46 -15.39
N PHE A 340 -3.88 5.21 -14.75
CA PHE A 340 -3.91 6.67 -14.71
C PHE A 340 -2.58 7.21 -15.23
N LYS A 341 -2.61 8.46 -15.72
CA LYS A 341 -1.38 9.25 -15.79
C LYS A 341 -0.90 9.49 -14.36
N ALA A 342 0.28 9.00 -14.02
CA ALA A 342 0.86 9.28 -12.72
C ALA A 342 1.58 10.61 -12.72
N ASN A 343 1.50 11.30 -11.58
CA ASN A 343 2.52 12.26 -11.20
C ASN A 343 3.61 11.48 -10.45
N ALA A 344 4.74 11.23 -11.12
CA ALA A 344 5.88 10.49 -10.57
C ALA A 344 6.49 11.12 -9.30
N ARG A 345 6.08 12.33 -8.91
CA ARG A 345 6.51 13.02 -7.70
C ARG A 345 5.47 13.00 -6.57
N LEU A 346 4.30 12.39 -6.79
CA LEU A 346 3.42 11.99 -5.69
C LEU A 346 4.11 10.87 -4.91
N THR A 347 4.76 11.26 -3.81
CA THR A 347 5.24 10.31 -2.81
C THR A 347 4.19 10.18 -1.73
N ASP A 348 3.57 9.00 -1.60
CA ASP A 348 2.69 8.71 -0.47
C ASP A 348 3.49 8.66 0.86
N GLN A 349 4.81 8.52 0.78
CA GLN A 349 5.72 8.59 1.92
C GLN A 349 5.71 9.96 2.57
N TYR A 350 5.11 10.02 3.76
CA TYR A 350 5.34 11.11 4.71
C TYR A 350 6.81 11.08 5.15
N SER A 351 7.56 12.12 4.86
CA SER A 351 8.90 12.31 5.43
C SER A 351 8.81 13.31 6.57
N GLU A 352 9.01 12.83 7.81
CA GLU A 352 9.18 13.74 8.95
C GLU A 352 10.38 14.69 8.78
N ASN A 353 11.34 14.32 7.92
CA ASN A 353 12.58 15.05 7.69
C ASN A 353 12.53 15.98 6.46
N GLU A 354 11.38 16.10 5.80
CA GLU A 354 11.26 17.05 4.70
C GLU A 354 11.38 18.50 5.23
N ALA A 355 12.19 19.32 4.53
CA ALA A 355 12.37 20.72 4.88
C ALA A 355 11.02 21.46 4.84
N ARG A 356 10.70 22.19 5.91
CA ARG A 356 9.42 22.87 6.07
C ARG A 356 9.59 24.38 5.94
N PRO A 357 8.61 25.09 5.35
CA PRO A 357 8.63 26.54 5.37
C PRO A 357 8.56 27.06 6.81
N THR A 358 9.31 28.11 7.13
CA THR A 358 9.22 28.78 8.42
C THR A 358 7.92 29.57 8.54
N ASN A 359 7.53 30.24 7.44
CA ASN A 359 6.32 31.04 7.32
C ASN A 359 5.60 30.71 6.00
N GLY A 360 4.27 30.92 5.96
CA GLY A 360 3.48 30.73 4.73
C GLY A 360 3.26 29.26 4.37
N ALA A 361 3.41 28.91 3.10
CA ALA A 361 3.33 27.55 2.58
C ALA A 361 4.36 27.35 1.45
N THR A 362 4.72 26.10 1.17
CA THR A 362 5.55 25.73 0.01
C THR A 362 4.77 24.77 -0.88
N PHE A 363 4.51 25.20 -2.11
CA PHE A 363 3.92 24.40 -3.16
C PHE A 363 5.04 23.68 -3.89
N THR A 364 4.93 22.36 -4.00
CA THR A 364 5.76 21.58 -4.92
C THR A 364 4.92 21.31 -6.16
N LEU A 365 5.42 21.72 -7.31
CA LEU A 365 4.75 21.51 -8.59
C LEU A 365 4.99 20.10 -9.12
N ILE A 366 4.22 19.66 -10.12
CA ILE A 366 4.40 18.34 -10.74
C ILE A 366 5.73 18.18 -11.47
N ASN A 367 6.32 19.29 -11.94
CA ASN A 367 7.69 19.34 -12.47
C ASN A 367 8.75 19.45 -11.36
N GLY A 368 8.28 19.44 -10.09
CA GLY A 368 8.99 19.61 -8.81
C GLY A 368 9.80 20.87 -8.64
N ASP A 369 9.47 21.92 -9.37
CA ASP A 369 9.78 23.27 -8.93
C ASP A 369 9.01 23.58 -7.64
N HIS A 370 9.53 24.54 -6.89
CA HIS A 370 8.93 25.00 -5.63
C HIS A 370 8.48 26.45 -5.74
N VAL A 371 7.28 26.74 -5.23
CA VAL A 371 6.78 28.11 -5.04
C VAL A 371 6.47 28.28 -3.56
N SER A 372 7.15 29.23 -2.91
CA SER A 372 6.98 29.51 -1.48
C SER A 372 6.43 30.92 -1.28
N GLY A 373 5.54 31.09 -0.32
CA GLY A 373 4.89 32.37 -0.05
C GLY A 373 3.72 32.26 0.93
N LYS A 374 2.99 33.36 1.15
CA LYS A 374 1.76 33.34 1.95
C LYS A 374 0.62 32.75 1.11
N LEU A 375 0.03 31.66 1.58
CA LEU A 375 -1.22 31.15 1.01
C LEU A 375 -2.35 32.16 1.28
N LEU A 376 -2.97 32.65 0.21
CA LEU A 376 -4.13 33.53 0.28
C LEU A 376 -5.45 32.76 0.25
N GLY A 377 -5.47 31.58 -0.38
CA GLY A 377 -6.61 30.69 -0.39
C GLY A 377 -6.79 29.93 -1.70
N PHE A 378 -7.99 29.38 -1.89
CA PHE A 378 -8.45 28.72 -3.09
C PHE A 378 -9.69 29.44 -3.62
N ARG A 379 -9.55 30.14 -4.74
CA ARG A 379 -10.62 30.89 -5.43
C ARG A 379 -10.47 30.72 -6.93
N ASP A 380 -11.59 30.78 -7.66
CA ASP A 380 -11.64 30.62 -9.11
C ASP A 380 -10.98 29.33 -9.62
N GLY A 381 -11.03 28.26 -8.82
CA GLY A 381 -10.43 26.96 -9.15
C GLY A 381 -8.90 26.91 -9.05
N HIS A 382 -8.26 27.93 -8.48
CA HIS A 382 -6.80 28.03 -8.33
C HIS A 382 -6.40 28.24 -6.86
N PHE A 383 -5.24 27.73 -6.48
CA PHE A 383 -4.56 28.16 -5.26
C PHE A 383 -3.90 29.51 -5.51
N HIS A 384 -4.01 30.44 -4.59
CA HIS A 384 -3.38 31.75 -4.71
C HIS A 384 -2.29 31.88 -3.65
N CYS A 385 -1.07 32.11 -4.11
CA CYS A 385 0.11 32.22 -3.26
C CYS A 385 0.75 33.59 -3.47
N GLN A 386 0.84 34.40 -2.41
CA GLN A 386 1.58 35.65 -2.41
C GLN A 386 3.07 35.36 -2.18
N THR A 387 3.86 35.52 -3.24
CA THR A 387 5.33 35.53 -3.16
C THR A 387 5.83 36.94 -2.88
N ASP A 388 7.14 37.09 -2.67
CA ASP A 388 7.78 38.40 -2.51
C ASP A 388 7.70 39.27 -3.78
N PHE A 389 7.43 38.67 -4.94
CA PHE A 389 7.36 39.37 -6.23
C PHE A 389 5.93 39.66 -6.67
N ALA A 390 5.03 38.68 -6.53
CA ALA A 390 3.66 38.76 -7.01
C ALA A 390 2.74 37.70 -6.37
N GLU A 391 1.44 37.90 -6.51
CA GLU A 391 0.45 36.85 -6.33
C GLU A 391 0.46 35.90 -7.54
N ILE A 392 0.61 34.60 -7.27
CA ILE A 392 0.67 33.56 -8.29
C ILE A 392 -0.55 32.64 -8.16
N PRO A 393 -1.43 32.57 -9.19
CA PRO A 393 -2.50 31.57 -9.26
C PRO A 393 -1.93 30.24 -9.76
N LEU A 394 -2.13 29.17 -8.99
CA LEU A 394 -1.66 27.82 -9.26
C LEU A 394 -2.84 26.86 -9.47
N LYS A 395 -2.92 26.26 -10.67
CA LYS A 395 -3.92 25.22 -10.98
C LYS A 395 -3.66 23.97 -10.14
N PRO A 396 -4.69 23.33 -9.54
CA PRO A 396 -4.52 22.08 -8.81
C PRO A 396 -3.75 21.00 -9.59
N ALA A 397 -4.01 20.86 -10.89
CA ALA A 397 -3.33 19.90 -11.75
C ALA A 397 -1.81 20.14 -11.92
N LEU A 398 -1.31 21.34 -11.57
CA LEU A 398 0.11 21.67 -11.57
C LEU A 398 0.76 21.50 -10.20
N VAL A 399 -0.04 21.39 -9.13
CA VAL A 399 0.44 21.24 -7.76
C VAL A 399 0.51 19.76 -7.44
N SER A 400 1.66 19.29 -6.95
CA SER A 400 1.82 17.94 -6.42
C SER A 400 1.44 17.91 -4.94
N LYS A 401 1.97 18.85 -4.16
CA LYS A 401 1.71 18.98 -2.73
C LYS A 401 1.93 20.39 -2.23
N ILE A 402 1.32 20.71 -1.10
CA ILE A 402 1.45 21.95 -0.36
C ILE A 402 1.90 21.60 1.05
N LEU A 403 3.08 22.08 1.45
CA LEU A 403 3.63 21.88 2.79
C LEU A 403 3.37 23.13 3.64
N PHE A 404 2.88 22.90 4.86
CA PHE A 404 2.71 23.94 5.87
C PHE A 404 3.84 23.93 6.90
N PRO A 405 4.07 25.06 7.61
CA PRO A 405 5.03 25.13 8.70
C PRO A 405 4.71 24.14 9.79
N LYS A 406 5.74 23.52 10.37
CA LYS A 406 5.56 22.71 11.59
C LYS A 406 5.22 23.64 12.74
N LYS A 407 3.95 23.68 13.11
CA LYS A 407 3.52 24.17 14.43
C LYS A 407 3.60 23.02 15.43
N ASN A 408 3.67 23.34 16.72
CA ASN A 408 3.65 22.31 17.77
C ASN A 408 2.51 21.32 17.49
N LYS A 409 2.81 20.02 17.53
CA LYS A 409 1.78 18.98 17.40
C LYS A 409 0.67 19.32 18.39
N PRO A 410 -0.61 19.37 17.97
CA PRO A 410 -1.69 19.58 18.91
C PRO A 410 -1.56 18.56 20.04
N ASP A 411 -1.87 18.98 21.27
CA ASP A 411 -1.78 18.11 22.44
C ASP A 411 -2.46 16.78 22.14
N LYS A 412 -1.74 15.68 22.43
CA LYS A 412 -2.26 14.34 22.18
C LYS A 412 -3.60 14.21 22.87
N LEU A 413 -4.65 13.93 22.10
CA LEU A 413 -5.91 13.51 22.70
C LEU A 413 -5.69 12.25 23.53
N THR A 414 -5.77 12.40 24.85
CA THR A 414 -5.79 11.34 25.87
C THR A 414 -7.23 11.11 26.34
N ALA A 415 -8.16 10.97 25.40
CA ALA A 415 -9.53 10.58 25.72
C ALA A 415 -9.60 9.07 26.03
N LYS A 416 -10.38 8.69 27.05
CA LYS A 416 -10.79 7.28 27.23
C LYS A 416 -11.63 6.86 26.02
N ASN A 417 -11.56 5.59 25.61
CA ASN A 417 -12.29 5.02 24.46
C ASN A 417 -11.91 5.60 23.08
N GLN A 418 -10.64 5.96 22.90
CA GLN A 418 -10.14 6.35 21.58
C GLN A 418 -10.04 5.14 20.66
N VAL A 419 -10.54 5.29 19.43
CA VAL A 419 -10.42 4.31 18.35
C VAL A 419 -9.68 4.92 17.17
N SER A 420 -8.91 4.11 16.44
CA SER A 420 -8.37 4.49 15.14
C SER A 420 -9.13 3.73 14.05
N LEU A 421 -9.62 4.47 13.06
CA LEU A 421 -10.40 3.96 11.95
C LEU A 421 -9.59 4.08 10.67
N LEU A 422 -9.38 2.96 9.98
CA LEU A 422 -8.85 2.93 8.61
C LEU A 422 -10.01 2.68 7.66
N PHE A 423 -10.22 3.58 6.71
CA PHE A 423 -11.25 3.45 5.70
C PHE A 423 -10.71 2.76 4.45
N GLN A 424 -11.61 2.30 3.58
CA GLN A 424 -11.24 1.64 2.33
C GLN A 424 -10.41 2.52 1.36
N ASN A 425 -10.59 3.85 1.38
CA ASN A 425 -9.79 4.79 0.59
C ASN A 425 -8.45 5.15 1.27
N ARG A 426 -8.14 4.51 2.40
CA ARG A 426 -6.99 4.76 3.29
C ARG A 426 -7.04 6.05 4.08
N ASP A 427 -8.20 6.68 4.21
CA ASP A 427 -8.38 7.69 5.23
C ASP A 427 -8.10 7.06 6.59
N LEU A 428 -7.41 7.82 7.44
CA LEU A 428 -7.05 7.42 8.78
C LEU A 428 -7.57 8.48 9.72
N LEU A 429 -8.43 8.06 10.64
CA LEU A 429 -9.06 8.94 11.60
C LEU A 429 -8.92 8.38 13.01
N THR A 430 -8.64 9.25 13.97
CA THR A 430 -8.55 8.92 15.39
C THR A 430 -9.55 9.76 16.16
N ALA A 431 -10.55 9.12 16.75
CA ALA A 431 -11.63 9.82 17.44
C ALA A 431 -12.02 9.09 18.73
N THR A 432 -12.80 9.77 19.57
CA THR A 432 -13.47 9.13 20.69
C THR A 432 -14.67 8.38 20.16
N PHE A 433 -14.77 7.09 20.47
CA PHE A 433 -15.94 6.30 20.13
C PHE A 433 -17.14 6.69 21.00
N ILE A 434 -18.31 6.88 20.40
CA ILE A 434 -19.56 7.15 21.11
C ILE A 434 -20.45 5.90 21.10
N ASP A 435 -20.83 5.43 19.91
CA ASP A 435 -21.81 4.34 19.73
C ASP A 435 -21.68 3.69 18.34
N LEU A 436 -22.26 2.50 18.17
CA LEU A 436 -22.35 1.83 16.87
C LEU A 436 -23.67 1.08 16.72
N SER A 437 -24.42 1.45 15.69
CA SER A 437 -25.64 0.78 15.27
C SER A 437 -25.43 0.08 13.92
N ALA A 438 -26.47 -0.61 13.46
CA ALA A 438 -26.52 -1.12 12.08
C ALA A 438 -26.47 0.00 11.01
N SER A 439 -26.74 1.26 11.38
CA SER A 439 -26.74 2.41 10.46
C SER A 439 -25.40 3.14 10.37
N GLY A 440 -24.48 2.95 11.32
CA GLY A 440 -23.19 3.64 11.29
C GLY A 440 -22.52 3.77 12.66
N ILE A 441 -21.23 4.14 12.62
CA ILE A 441 -20.41 4.42 13.80
C ILE A 441 -20.52 5.90 14.19
N LYS A 442 -20.89 6.16 15.44
CA LYS A 442 -20.88 7.52 16.01
C LYS A 442 -19.57 7.76 16.73
N ILE A 443 -18.91 8.84 16.38
CA ILE A 443 -17.62 9.26 16.93
C ILE A 443 -17.64 10.75 17.29
N GLU A 444 -16.76 11.16 18.20
CA GLU A 444 -16.44 12.55 18.48
C GLU A 444 -15.00 12.82 18.03
N HIS A 445 -14.83 13.59 16.96
CA HIS A 445 -13.51 13.99 16.49
C HIS A 445 -13.10 15.35 17.07
N PRO A 446 -11.88 15.49 17.61
CA PRO A 446 -11.42 16.72 18.27
C PRO A 446 -11.50 18.01 17.45
N LEU A 447 -11.33 17.90 16.13
CA LEU A 447 -11.23 19.09 15.27
C LEU A 447 -12.56 19.49 14.63
N PHE A 448 -13.50 18.56 14.48
CA PHE A 448 -14.73 18.79 13.73
C PHE A 448 -15.98 18.16 14.35
N GLY A 449 -15.89 17.76 15.62
CA GLY A 449 -17.04 17.39 16.45
C GLY A 449 -17.62 16.01 16.15
N PRO A 450 -18.90 15.79 16.50
CA PRO A 450 -19.55 14.50 16.33
C PRO A 450 -19.78 14.17 14.86
N LYS A 451 -19.56 12.91 14.49
CA LYS A 451 -19.82 12.35 13.16
C LYS A 451 -20.46 10.97 13.27
N GLU A 452 -21.37 10.68 12.35
CA GLU A 452 -21.88 9.34 12.10
C GLU A 452 -21.31 8.86 10.77
N LEU A 453 -20.54 7.78 10.78
CA LEU A 453 -19.80 7.27 9.62
C LEU A 453 -20.39 5.92 9.19
N PRO A 454 -20.50 5.64 7.88
CA PRO A 454 -21.02 4.38 7.38
C PRO A 454 -20.08 3.22 7.71
N VAL A 455 -20.58 2.15 8.34
CA VAL A 455 -19.76 0.99 8.74
C VAL A 455 -19.17 0.26 7.52
N GLU A 456 -19.91 0.25 6.41
CA GLU A 456 -19.55 -0.30 5.10
C GLU A 456 -18.38 0.43 4.43
N SER A 457 -17.91 1.55 4.99
CA SER A 457 -16.73 2.27 4.53
C SER A 457 -15.44 1.91 5.29
N ILE A 458 -15.58 1.25 6.45
CA ILE A 458 -14.51 1.02 7.41
C ILE A 458 -13.85 -0.32 7.12
N ARG A 459 -12.52 -0.30 7.02
CA ARG A 459 -11.68 -1.48 6.84
C ARG A 459 -11.15 -1.99 8.16
N VAL A 460 -10.68 -1.12 9.04
CA VAL A 460 -10.11 -1.49 10.34
C VAL A 460 -10.64 -0.60 11.45
N ILE A 461 -10.96 -1.21 12.59
CA ILE A 461 -11.21 -0.52 13.86
C ILE A 461 -10.15 -0.99 14.86
N ASP A 462 -9.24 -0.10 15.24
CA ASP A 462 -8.20 -0.37 16.23
C ASP A 462 -8.58 0.27 17.58
N PHE A 463 -8.74 -0.56 18.62
CA PHE A 463 -9.09 -0.13 19.97
C PHE A 463 -7.86 0.23 20.83
N HIS A 464 -6.65 -0.05 20.33
CA HIS A 464 -5.41 0.10 21.08
C HIS A 464 -4.44 1.00 20.30
N LYS A 465 -4.40 2.29 20.66
CA LYS A 465 -3.40 3.22 20.14
C LYS A 465 -1.99 2.72 20.44
N ARG A 466 -1.21 2.36 19.41
CA ARG A 466 0.21 2.04 19.59
C ARG A 466 0.98 3.28 20.08
N ARG A 467 1.87 3.08 21.05
CA ARG A 467 2.68 4.15 21.69
C ARG A 467 3.61 4.91 20.73
N ASP A 468 3.82 4.43 19.51
CA ASP A 468 4.82 4.95 18.56
C ASP A 468 4.23 5.82 17.43
N GLY A 469 2.92 6.07 17.40
CA GLY A 469 2.32 6.91 16.35
C GLY A 469 2.36 6.29 14.95
N THR A 470 2.66 4.98 14.85
CA THR A 470 2.59 4.24 13.58
C THR A 470 1.47 3.21 13.62
N THR A 471 0.48 3.34 12.74
CA THR A 471 -0.51 2.29 12.46
C THR A 471 0.11 1.22 11.57
N SER A 472 1.16 0.56 12.06
CA SER A 472 1.73 -0.59 11.37
C SER A 472 0.93 -1.85 11.75
N HIS A 473 -0.06 -2.23 10.96
CA HIS A 473 -0.57 -3.61 10.89
C HIS A 473 0.58 -4.63 11.09
N PRO A 474 0.47 -5.75 11.84
CA PRO A 474 1.57 -6.68 12.12
C PRO A 474 2.32 -7.25 10.88
N SER A 475 1.82 -7.03 9.66
CA SER A 475 2.54 -7.23 8.39
C SER A 475 3.59 -6.14 8.06
N LEU A 476 3.68 -5.06 8.83
CA LEU A 476 4.39 -3.81 8.51
C LEU A 476 5.64 -3.55 9.37
N ARG A 477 6.44 -4.57 9.69
CA ARG A 477 7.81 -4.32 10.16
C ARG A 477 8.76 -4.28 8.96
N PRO A 478 9.25 -3.11 8.53
CA PRO A 478 10.56 -3.05 7.90
C PRO A 478 11.61 -3.43 8.96
N ALA A 479 12.61 -4.21 8.56
CA ALA A 479 13.71 -4.61 9.41
C ALA A 479 14.32 -3.37 10.09
N LYS A 480 14.21 -3.27 11.42
CA LYS A 480 15.11 -2.40 12.18
C LYS A 480 16.52 -2.91 11.91
N LYS A 481 17.35 -2.11 11.22
CA LYS A 481 18.80 -2.30 11.27
C LYS A 481 19.17 -2.29 12.75
N GLY A 482 19.56 -3.45 13.27
CA GLY A 482 20.02 -3.62 14.63
C GLY A 482 21.30 -2.81 14.84
N GLY A 483 21.14 -1.59 15.34
CA GLY A 483 22.21 -0.87 16.00
C GLY A 483 22.16 -1.18 17.48
N LYS A 484 23.14 -1.96 17.97
CA LYS A 484 23.83 -1.68 19.24
C LYS A 484 25.11 -2.52 19.36
N ASP A 485 26.22 -1.80 19.22
CA ASP A 485 27.49 -1.89 19.93
C ASP A 485 27.89 -3.21 20.60
N LYS A 486 29.02 -3.76 20.14
CA LYS A 486 30.03 -4.29 21.06
C LYS A 486 31.25 -3.36 21.05
N LYS A 487 31.44 -2.68 22.18
CA LYS A 487 32.71 -2.08 22.60
C LYS A 487 33.85 -3.07 22.34
N ARG A 488 34.81 -2.70 21.49
CA ARG A 488 36.19 -3.20 21.56
C ARG A 488 37.11 -2.00 21.77
N GLY A 489 38.04 -2.16 22.70
CA GLY A 489 38.78 -1.10 23.36
C GLY A 489 39.55 -0.18 22.41
N LYS A 490 39.62 1.07 22.82
CA LYS A 490 40.59 2.05 22.31
C LYS A 490 42.01 1.55 22.64
N PRO A 491 42.95 1.52 21.69
CA PRO A 491 44.36 1.71 22.01
C PRO A 491 44.62 3.21 22.16
N ASN A 492 45.40 3.55 23.17
CA ASN A 492 45.88 4.90 23.49
C ASN A 492 46.55 5.55 22.27
N LEU A 493 46.09 6.75 21.90
CA LEU A 493 46.89 7.73 21.16
C LEU A 493 47.34 8.78 22.17
N GLY A 494 48.52 8.53 22.74
CA GLY A 494 49.26 9.51 23.53
C GLY A 494 50.02 10.47 22.61
N ALA A 495 49.99 11.74 23.02
CA ALA A 495 50.96 12.81 22.82
C ALA A 495 51.80 12.87 21.53
N ALA A 496 51.66 14.01 20.84
CA ALA A 496 52.59 14.50 19.83
C ALA A 496 53.99 14.77 20.41
N LEU A 497 55.03 14.56 19.58
CA LEU A 497 56.26 15.36 19.36
C LEU A 497 57.26 14.50 18.50
N PRO A 498 58.32 15.07 17.90
CA PRO A 498 58.36 15.83 16.64
C PRO A 498 59.18 15.12 15.53
N MET A 499 59.07 15.60 14.28
CA MET A 499 59.92 15.15 13.16
C MET A 499 61.41 15.48 13.37
N PRO A 500 62.31 14.60 12.91
CA PRO A 500 63.62 14.98 12.40
C PRO A 500 63.67 14.87 10.87
N LEU A 501 64.18 15.92 10.25
CA LEU A 501 64.58 16.03 8.83
C LEU A 501 65.99 15.39 8.60
N PRO A 502 66.49 15.30 7.35
CA PRO A 502 67.00 14.07 6.72
C PRO A 502 68.52 13.97 6.69
N LEU A 503 69.09 12.82 6.29
CA LEU A 503 70.46 12.72 5.77
C LEU A 503 70.66 11.55 4.76
N LYS A 504 70.94 11.96 3.51
CA LYS A 504 71.91 11.49 2.49
C LYS A 504 72.02 10.02 2.04
N GLU A 505 72.13 9.90 0.71
CA GLU A 505 72.53 8.77 -0.15
C GLU A 505 73.81 8.05 0.30
N PRO A 506 74.07 6.84 -0.22
CA PRO A 506 74.74 6.72 -1.53
C PRO A 506 73.90 6.07 -2.64
#